data_AF-A0A9P0ZN19-F1
#
_entry.id   AF-A0A9P0ZN19-F1
#
_cell.length_a   1.000
_cell.length_b   1.000
_cell.length_c   1.000
_cell.angle_alpha   90.00
_cell.angle_beta   90.00
_cell.angle_gamma   90.00
#
_symmetry.space_group_name_H-M   'P 1'
#
loop_
_entity.id
_entity.type
_entity.pdbx_description
1 polymer ?
#
loop_
_entity_poly.entity_id
_entity_poly.type
_entity_poly.pdbx_seq_one_letter_code
_entity_poly.pdbx_strand_id
1 'polypeptide(L)'
;MKFIARLRDTKGTQACDYILGDFIVNNVRKTLYHCISSFSGNLDEENSLLHLIKVEYANLAEAFHLSSEAVDDLPRVASKLLNLYRTGRLGHYSLDSVPSKHW
;
A
#
# COMPACT_ATOMS: atom_id res chain seq x y z
N MET A 1 -33.59 -21.57 14.29
CA MET A 1 -32.12 -21.64 14.40
C MET A 1 -31.39 -21.09 13.16
N LYS A 2 -31.53 -19.79 12.82
CA LYS A 2 -30.81 -19.17 11.68
C LYS A 2 -29.99 -17.92 12.03
N PHE A 3 -30.10 -17.40 13.26
CA PHE A 3 -29.41 -16.16 13.66
C PHE A 3 -27.97 -16.39 14.14
N ILE A 4 -27.67 -17.54 14.76
CA ILE A 4 -26.34 -17.80 15.35
C ILE A 4 -25.29 -18.21 14.30
N ALA A 5 -25.73 -18.79 13.16
CA ALA A 5 -24.85 -19.18 12.07
C ALA A 5 -24.24 -17.95 11.34
N ARG A 6 -25.01 -16.88 11.18
CA ARG A 6 -24.57 -15.65 10.48
C ARG A 6 -23.55 -14.82 11.27
N LEU A 7 -23.53 -14.95 12.60
CA LEU A 7 -22.54 -14.28 13.46
C LEU A 7 -21.18 -15.01 13.51
N ARG A 8 -21.15 -16.32 13.22
CA ARG A 8 -19.90 -17.09 13.19
C ARG A 8 -19.15 -16.87 11.88
N ASP A 9 -19.89 -16.78 10.77
CA ASP A 9 -19.33 -16.46 9.45
C ASP A 9 -18.72 -15.05 9.43
N THR A 10 -19.44 -14.05 9.92
CA THR A 10 -18.99 -12.64 9.92
C THR A 10 -17.73 -12.39 10.75
N LYS A 11 -17.52 -13.09 11.86
CA LYS A 11 -16.27 -12.99 12.65
C LYS A 11 -15.08 -13.64 11.93
N GLY A 12 -15.30 -14.75 11.24
CA GLY A 12 -14.27 -15.40 10.41
C GLY A 12 -13.89 -14.56 9.19
N THR A 13 -14.89 -14.01 8.50
CA THR A 13 -14.68 -13.10 7.36
C THR A 13 -13.96 -11.82 7.78
N GLN A 14 -14.38 -11.17 8.87
CA GLN A 14 -13.74 -9.93 9.35
C GLN A 14 -12.29 -10.13 9.80
N ALA A 15 -11.96 -11.28 10.39
CA ALA A 15 -10.58 -11.62 10.75
C ALA A 15 -9.72 -11.91 9.50
N CYS A 16 -10.26 -12.63 8.51
CA CYS A 16 -9.59 -12.85 7.23
C CYS A 16 -9.35 -11.55 6.46
N ASP A 17 -10.35 -10.66 6.42
CA ASP A 17 -10.24 -9.35 5.77
C ASP A 17 -9.18 -8.46 6.43
N TYR A 18 -9.08 -8.52 7.77
CA TYR A 18 -8.04 -7.85 8.54
C TYR A 18 -6.64 -8.41 8.23
N ILE A 19 -6.47 -9.74 8.26
CA ILE A 19 -5.18 -10.40 7.99
C ILE A 19 -4.74 -10.19 6.53
N LEU A 20 -5.64 -10.34 5.57
CA LEU A 20 -5.38 -10.08 4.15
C LEU A 20 -5.02 -8.60 3.93
N GLY A 21 -5.75 -7.71 4.61
CA GLY A 21 -5.43 -6.31 4.62
C GLY A 21 -4.00 -6.06 5.10
N ASP A 22 -3.60 -6.63 6.23
CA ASP A 22 -2.28 -6.35 6.85
C ASP A 22 -1.14 -6.92 6.02
N PHE A 23 -1.37 -8.05 5.34
CA PHE A 23 -0.46 -8.59 4.35
C PHE A 23 -0.22 -7.62 3.19
N ILE A 24 -1.31 -7.08 2.60
CA ILE A 24 -1.21 -6.08 1.51
C ILE A 24 -0.45 -4.84 1.99
N VAL A 25 -0.78 -4.33 3.17
CA VAL A 25 -0.11 -3.15 3.74
C VAL A 25 1.38 -3.40 3.94
N ASN A 26 1.77 -4.56 4.48
CA ASN A 26 3.17 -4.93 4.66
C ASN A 26 3.91 -5.06 3.32
N ASN A 27 3.29 -5.65 2.30
CA ASN A 27 3.87 -5.73 0.96
C ASN A 27 4.07 -4.34 0.35
N VAL A 28 3.04 -3.48 0.38
CA VAL A 28 3.15 -2.10 -0.12
C VAL A 28 4.29 -1.35 0.56
N ARG A 29 4.44 -1.48 1.89
CA ARG A 29 5.56 -0.85 2.62
C ARG A 29 6.92 -1.37 2.18
N LYS A 30 7.07 -2.69 2.11
CA LYS A 30 8.33 -3.31 1.67
C LYS A 30 8.70 -2.88 0.26
N THR A 31 7.72 -2.85 -0.63
CA THR A 31 7.89 -2.41 -2.02
C THR A 31 8.37 -0.97 -2.09
N LEU A 32 7.67 -0.04 -1.45
CA LEU A 32 8.06 1.39 -1.44
C LEU A 32 9.45 1.59 -0.83
N TYR A 33 9.70 0.99 0.34
CA TYR A 33 11.01 1.05 0.99
C TYR A 33 12.11 0.55 0.06
N HIS A 34 11.91 -0.60 -0.59
CA HIS A 34 12.90 -1.19 -1.47
C HIS A 34 13.16 -0.34 -2.72
N CYS A 35 12.11 0.23 -3.34
CA CYS A 35 12.24 1.12 -4.48
C CYS A 35 13.09 2.34 -4.12
N ILE A 36 12.76 3.01 -3.02
CA ILE A 36 13.45 4.22 -2.56
C ILE A 36 14.89 3.89 -2.13
N SER A 37 15.11 2.81 -1.36
CA SER A 37 16.44 2.46 -0.85
C SER A 37 17.40 2.01 -1.94
N SER A 38 16.88 1.42 -3.02
CA SER A 38 17.69 0.91 -4.14
C SER A 38 17.86 1.94 -5.25
N PHE A 39 17.14 3.07 -5.16
CA PHE A 39 17.25 4.15 -6.13
C PHE A 39 18.56 4.91 -5.93
N SER A 40 19.36 4.97 -6.99
CA SER A 40 20.66 5.66 -7.03
C SER A 40 20.67 6.90 -7.92
N GLY A 41 19.50 7.28 -8.47
CA GLY A 41 19.34 8.46 -9.33
C GLY A 41 19.22 9.76 -8.54
N ASN A 42 19.25 10.88 -9.26
CA ASN A 42 19.09 12.21 -8.67
C ASN A 42 17.60 12.61 -8.61
N LEU A 43 17.07 12.91 -7.42
CA LEU A 43 15.68 13.33 -7.26
C LEU A 43 15.40 14.74 -7.80
N ASP A 44 16.42 15.58 -7.94
CA ASP A 44 16.31 16.92 -8.53
C ASP A 44 16.28 16.88 -10.07
N GLU A 45 16.62 15.74 -10.67
CA GLU A 45 16.57 15.52 -12.11
C GLU A 45 15.23 14.89 -12.49
N GLU A 46 14.46 15.60 -13.33
CA GLU A 46 13.12 15.20 -13.76
C GLU A 46 13.07 13.78 -14.35
N ASN A 47 14.04 13.40 -15.18
CA ASN A 47 14.08 12.07 -15.80
C ASN A 47 14.29 10.96 -14.78
N SER A 48 15.20 11.20 -13.82
CA SER A 48 15.49 10.28 -12.73
C SER A 48 14.28 10.13 -11.80
N LEU A 49 13.60 11.24 -11.48
CA LEU A 49 12.36 11.22 -10.70
C LEU A 49 11.23 10.50 -11.44
N LEU A 50 11.03 10.78 -12.72
CA LEU A 50 10.02 10.12 -13.55
C LEU A 50 10.29 8.60 -13.66
N HIS A 51 11.56 8.20 -13.74
CA HIS A 51 11.95 6.80 -13.72
C HIS A 51 11.57 6.13 -12.40
N LEU A 52 11.91 6.75 -11.26
CA LEU A 52 11.52 6.26 -9.95
C LEU A 52 9.99 6.08 -9.84
N ILE A 53 9.21 7.07 -10.25
CA ILE A 53 7.74 7.01 -10.22
C ILE A 53 7.21 5.82 -11.03
N LYS A 54 7.76 5.57 -12.22
CA LYS A 54 7.35 4.42 -13.06
C LYS A 54 7.67 3.08 -12.41
N VAL A 55 8.83 2.96 -11.76
CA VAL A 55 9.26 1.74 -11.05
C VAL A 55 8.38 1.49 -9.82
N GLU A 56 8.17 2.52 -8.98
CA GLU A 56 7.28 2.42 -7.82
C GLU A 56 5.88 2.02 -8.24
N TYR A 57 5.36 2.64 -9.31
CA TYR A 57 4.04 2.33 -9.85
C TYR A 57 3.91 0.86 -10.27
N ALA A 58 4.85 0.34 -11.06
CA ALA A 58 4.82 -1.04 -11.52
C ALA A 58 4.85 -2.03 -10.34
N ASN A 59 5.74 -1.79 -9.37
CA ASN A 59 5.86 -2.65 -8.20
C ASN A 59 4.64 -2.54 -7.27
N LEU A 60 3.99 -1.37 -7.21
CA LEU A 60 2.74 -1.20 -6.46
C LEU A 60 1.56 -1.94 -7.13
N ALA A 61 1.47 -1.93 -8.46
CA ALA A 61 0.46 -2.70 -9.17
C ALA A 61 0.55 -4.20 -8.84
N GLU A 62 1.78 -4.73 -8.80
CA GLU A 62 2.05 -6.11 -8.38
C GLU A 62 1.71 -6.33 -6.90
N ALA A 63 2.12 -5.42 -6.00
CA ALA A 63 1.82 -5.51 -4.57
C ALA A 63 0.31 -5.46 -4.27
N PHE A 64 -0.47 -4.83 -5.14
CA PHE A 64 -1.94 -4.81 -5.07
C PHE A 64 -2.63 -5.97 -5.78
N HIS A 65 -1.85 -6.87 -6.40
CA HIS A 65 -2.34 -7.99 -7.20
C HIS A 65 -3.30 -7.54 -8.32
N LEU A 66 -2.96 -6.44 -9.00
CA LEU A 66 -3.69 -5.99 -10.18
C LEU A 66 -3.31 -6.85 -11.39
N SER A 67 -4.29 -7.19 -12.23
CA SER A 67 -4.03 -7.98 -13.44
C SER A 67 -3.40 -7.10 -14.51
N SER A 68 -2.26 -7.55 -15.06
CA SER A 68 -1.53 -6.89 -16.15
C SER A 68 -2.34 -6.70 -17.45
N GLU A 69 -3.54 -7.26 -17.55
CA GLU A 69 -4.44 -7.16 -18.70
C GLU A 69 -5.36 -5.92 -18.64
N ALA A 70 -5.38 -5.20 -17.51
CA ALA A 70 -6.17 -4.00 -17.39
C ALA A 70 -5.47 -2.83 -18.10
N VAL A 71 -6.12 -2.32 -19.15
CA VAL A 71 -5.66 -1.20 -20.00
C VAL A 71 -5.39 0.09 -19.21
N ASP A 72 -5.80 0.18 -17.94
CA ASP A 72 -5.58 1.36 -17.10
C ASP A 72 -5.52 1.00 -15.59
N ASP A 73 -4.37 0.48 -15.15
CA ASP A 73 -4.12 0.21 -13.73
C ASP A 73 -3.82 1.47 -12.91
N LEU A 74 -3.56 2.62 -13.56
CA LEU A 74 -3.08 3.81 -12.88
C LEU A 74 -4.09 4.38 -11.88
N PRO A 75 -5.37 4.60 -12.26
CA PRO A 75 -6.40 5.00 -11.32
C PRO A 75 -6.63 3.98 -10.20
N ARG A 76 -6.40 2.69 -10.47
CA ARG A 76 -6.64 1.61 -9.51
C ARG A 76 -5.55 1.56 -8.44
N VAL A 77 -4.28 1.63 -8.84
CA VAL A 77 -3.14 1.76 -7.93
C VAL A 77 -3.30 3.02 -7.09
N ALA A 78 -3.57 4.16 -7.73
CA ALA A 78 -3.75 5.44 -7.03
C ALA A 78 -4.89 5.38 -6.01
N SER A 79 -6.05 4.81 -6.39
CA SER A 79 -7.21 4.66 -5.49
C SER A 79 -6.91 3.75 -4.30
N LYS A 80 -6.28 2.59 -4.53
CA LYS A 80 -5.90 1.65 -3.47
C LYS A 80 -4.87 2.27 -2.52
N LEU A 81 -3.85 2.90 -3.05
CA LEU A 81 -2.82 3.59 -2.27
C LEU A 81 -3.44 4.72 -1.43
N LEU A 82 -4.29 5.56 -2.03
CA LEU A 82 -5.01 6.63 -1.35
C LEU A 82 -5.93 6.09 -0.23
N ASN A 83 -6.60 4.95 -0.45
CA ASN A 83 -7.42 4.32 0.58
C ASN A 83 -6.59 3.89 1.79
N LEU A 84 -5.39 3.32 1.57
CA LEU A 84 -4.50 2.94 2.66
C LEU A 84 -4.03 4.16 3.47
N TYR A 85 -3.74 5.30 2.82
CA TYR A 85 -3.42 6.54 3.53
C TYR A 85 -4.62 7.07 4.33
N ARG A 86 -5.80 7.18 3.71
CA ARG A 86 -7.03 7.70 4.34
C ARG A 86 -7.49 6.89 5.54
N THR A 87 -7.28 5.58 5.52
CA THR A 87 -7.65 4.67 6.61
C THR A 87 -6.58 4.57 7.70
N GLY A 88 -5.50 5.36 7.63
CA GLY A 88 -4.39 5.33 8.60
C GLY A 88 -3.49 4.10 8.45
N ARG A 89 -3.83 3.14 7.59
CA ARG A 89 -3.11 1.89 7.38
C ARG A 89 -1.74 2.09 6.73
N LEU A 90 -1.52 3.19 6.01
CA LEU A 90 -0.18 3.73 5.74
C LEU A 90 0.08 5.06 6.45
N GLY A 91 -0.98 5.81 6.82
CA GLY A 91 -0.90 7.11 7.46
C GLY A 91 0.01 7.15 8.70
N HIS A 92 -0.06 6.14 9.59
CA HIS A 92 0.83 6.06 10.76
C HIS A 92 2.33 6.05 10.39
N TYR A 93 2.71 5.60 9.19
CA TYR A 93 4.12 5.46 8.80
C TYR A 93 4.66 6.66 8.01
N SER A 94 3.78 7.57 7.57
CA SER A 94 4.14 8.78 6.82
C SER A 94 3.75 10.06 7.53
N LEU A 95 2.84 9.99 8.51
CA LEU A 95 2.27 11.13 9.25
C LEU A 95 2.53 11.08 10.76
N ASP A 96 3.19 10.05 11.29
CA ASP A 96 3.71 10.14 12.66
C ASP A 96 4.79 11.23 12.69
N SER A 97 4.57 12.26 13.50
CA SER A 97 5.57 13.29 13.74
C SER A 97 6.88 12.64 14.17
N VAL A 98 7.97 12.93 13.46
CA VAL A 98 9.34 12.55 13.86
C VAL A 98 9.46 12.88 15.35
N PRO A 99 9.89 11.93 16.21
CA PRO A 99 10.06 12.21 17.63
C PRO A 99 10.90 13.48 17.75
N SER A 100 10.30 14.55 18.30
CA SER A 100 11.04 15.75 18.61
C SER A 100 12.17 15.32 19.54
N LYS A 101 13.41 15.47 19.07
CA LYS A 101 14.59 15.23 19.89
C LYS A 101 14.50 16.12 21.13
N HIS A 102 13.98 15.57 22.22
CA HIS A 102 14.23 16.08 23.55
C HIS A 102 15.52 15.42 24.01
N TRP A 103 16.63 16.09 23.76
CA TRP A 103 17.84 15.98 24.57
C TRP A 103 17.80 17.08 25.62
#